data_AF-A0AA50WIR8-F1
#
_entry.id   AF-A0AA50WIR8-F1
#
_cell.length_a   1.000
_cell.length_b   1.000
_cell.length_c   1.000
_cell.angle_alpha   90.00
_cell.angle_beta   90.00
_cell.angle_gamma   90.00
#
_symmetry.space_group_name_H-M   'P 1'
#
loop_
_entity.id
_entity.type
_entity.pdbx_description
1 polymer ?
#
loop_
_entity_poly.entity_id
_entity_poly.type
_entity_poly.pdbx_seq_one_letter_code
_entity_poly.pdbx_strand_id
1 'polypeptide(L)' 'LPEDVISSVKFAPKSNQFLLVSSWDSTVRLYDVTANVERHK' A
#
# COMPACT_ATOMS: atom_id res chain seq x y z
N LEU A 1 -8.67 0.98 -4.92
CA LEU A 1 -8.85 1.55 -3.56
C LEU A 1 -9.33 0.44 -2.63
N PRO A 2 -8.96 0.48 -1.33
CA PRO A 2 -9.46 -0.45 -0.32
C PRO A 2 -10.98 -0.38 -0.21
N GLU A 3 -11.62 -1.52 0.04
CA GLU A 3 -13.08 -1.63 0.22
C GLU A 3 -13.48 -1.62 1.71
N ASP A 4 -12.49 -1.67 2.60
CA ASP A 4 -12.65 -1.59 4.05
C ASP A 4 -11.50 -0.76 4.68
N VAL A 5 -11.47 -0.66 6.00
CA VAL A 5 -10.56 0.17 6.78
C VAL A 5 -9.10 -0.29 6.64
N ILE A 6 -8.20 0.69 6.47
CA ILE A 6 -6.76 0.44 6.51
C ILE A 6 -6.33 0.02 7.91
N SER A 7 -5.72 -1.17 8.01
CA SER A 7 -5.24 -1.73 9.27
C SER A 7 -3.78 -1.41 9.54
N SER A 8 -2.96 -1.22 8.51
CA SER A 8 -1.54 -0.89 8.66
C SER A 8 -0.94 -0.28 7.39
N VAL A 9 0.11 0.53 7.56
CA VAL A 9 0.91 1.12 6.49
C VAL A 9 2.40 1.01 6.80
N LYS A 10 3.21 0.66 5.80
CA LYS A 10 4.66 0.52 5.93
C LYS A 10 5.38 0.96 4.66
N PHE A 11 6.29 1.93 4.79
CA PHE A 11 7.24 2.24 3.72
C PHE A 11 8.26 1.12 3.54
N ALA A 12 8.80 1.00 2.32
CA ALA A 12 9.93 0.13 2.08
C ALA A 12 11.15 0.54 2.93
N PRO A 13 11.93 -0.41 3.47
CA PRO A 13 12.97 -0.13 4.45
C PRO A 13 14.17 0.64 3.89
N LYS A 14 14.30 0.72 2.56
CA LYS A 14 15.45 1.35 1.87
C LYS A 14 15.05 2.49 0.94
N SER A 15 13.76 2.74 0.75
CA SER A 15 13.27 3.82 -0.11
C SER A 15 11.88 4.29 0.30
N ASN A 16 11.59 5.56 0.02
CA ASN A 16 10.26 6.14 0.22
C ASN A 16 9.35 5.99 -1.01
N GLN A 17 9.83 5.29 -2.05
CA GLN A 17 9.10 5.11 -3.31
C GLN A 17 7.93 4.13 -3.14
N PHE A 18 8.11 3.09 -2.32
CA PHE A 18 7.13 2.02 -2.20
C PHE A 18 6.46 2.04 -0.83
N LEU A 19 5.13 1.87 -0.85
CA LEU A 19 4.29 1.82 0.33
C LEU A 19 3.44 0.55 0.29
N LEU A 20 3.54 -0.27 1.33
CA LEU A 20 2.63 -1.39 1.58
C LEU A 20 1.49 -0.93 2.48
N VAL A 21 0.28 -1.35 2.12
CA VAL A 21 -0.95 -1.03 2.84
C VAL A 21 -1.77 -2.30 3.01
N SER A 22 -2.12 -2.65 4.25
CA SER A 22 -3.05 -3.74 4.56
C SER A 22 -4.43 -3.19 4.94
N SER A 23 -5.47 -3.91 4.57
CA SER A 23 -6.86 -3.54 4.83
C SER A 23 -7.62 -4.72 5.45
N TRP A 24 -8.70 -4.43 6.16
CA TRP A 24 -9.62 -5.45 6.71
C TRP A 24 -10.44 -6.16 5.61
N ASP A 25 -10.40 -5.67 4.37
CA ASP A 25 -10.94 -6.33 3.18
C ASP A 25 -10.15 -7.58 2.74
N SER A 26 -9.20 -8.05 3.57
CA SER A 26 -8.30 -9.18 3.32
C SER A 26 -7.30 -8.97 2.17
N THR A 27 -6.98 -7.71 1.83
CA THR A 27 -6.05 -7.37 0.73
C THR A 27 -4.81 -6.63 1.22
N VAL A 28 -3.71 -6.76 0.48
CA VAL A 28 -2.45 -6.05 0.74
C VAL A 28 -1.97 -5.40 -0.54
N ARG A 29 -2.05 -4.09 -0.59
CA ARG A 29 -1.73 -3.32 -1.79
C ARG A 29 -0.32 -2.75 -1.72
N LEU A 30 0.36 -2.77 -2.86
CA LEU A 30 1.65 -2.12 -3.07
C LEU A 30 1.45 -0.87 -3.93
N TYR A 31 1.84 0.29 -3.41
CA TYR A 31 1.79 1.57 -4.12
C TYR A 31 3.19 2.06 -4.47
N ASP A 32 3.33 2.65 -5.64
CA ASP A 32 4.43 3.56 -5.99
C ASP A 32 3.99 4.99 -5.70
N VAL A 33 4.55 5.57 -4.65
CA VAL A 33 4.17 6.89 -4.14
C VAL A 33 4.68 8.00 -5.05
N THR A 34 5.83 7.82 -5.69
CA THR A 34 6.42 8.82 -6.58
C THR A 34 5.63 8.91 -7.89
N ALA A 35 5.25 7.76 -8.45
CA ALA A 35 4.43 7.70 -9.66
C ALA A 35 2.93 7.87 -9.39
N ASN A 36 2.51 7.85 -8.11
CA ASN A 36 1.12 7.90 -7.65
C ASN A 36 0.23 6.82 -8.28
N VAL A 37 0.70 5.56 -8.26
CA VAL A 37 -0.01 4.41 -8.85
C VAL A 37 -0.02 3.19 -7.92
N GLU A 38 -1.12 2.42 -7.95
CA GLU A 38 -1.17 1.07 -7.38
C GLU A 38 -0.47 0.10 -8.33
N ARG A 39 0.47 -0.70 -7.82
CA ARG A 39 1.20 -1.70 -8.61
C ARG A 39 0.60 -3.10 -8.46
N HIS A 40 0.17 -3.47 -7.25
CA HIS A 40 -0.39 -4.78 -6.92
C HIS A 40 -1.44 -4.69 -5.82
N LYS A 41 -2.37 -5.65 -5.82
CA LYS A 41 -3.39 -5.90 -4.79
C LYS A 41 -3.12 -7.22 -4.07
#